data_AF-A0AAE6R9W8-F1
#
_entry.id   AF-A0AAE6R9W8-F1
#
_cell.length_a   1.000
_cell.length_b   1.000
_cell.length_c   1.000
_cell.angle_alpha   90.00
_cell.angle_beta   90.00
_cell.angle_gamma   90.00
#
_symmetry.space_group_name_H-M   'P 1'
#
loop_
_entity.id
_entity.type
_entity.pdbx_description
1 polymer ?
#
loop_
_entity_poly.entity_id
_entity_poly.type
_entity_poly.pdbx_seq_one_letter_code
_entity_poly.pdbx_strand_id
1 'polypeptide(L)'
;MKLVQTNIPDVVIVEPAVYEDDRGWFTETFNETRFHGALLELGLSKPRAFVQDNHSMSHRGVLRGLHFQRAPHAQGKLVRVVRGAAYDVAVDIRPGSATFGQWVGVELTERNNRMLWIPEGFAHGFIALEDETHFLYKTTDVYNKDAEGSIHWDDPDLAIDWPMRDGLIVSEKDNQAPSFRHHLNSAEEGALAQIELFKVLGDHRGQLVALQALDNVPFAIQRVYYLTETLPGVSRGFHAHKALNQLAICVSGRCRMLMDDGTTRTDHWLDAFNKGILIPPMVWHEMHDFSPDCVLLVLADAHYDEGDYIRDYTTFTELKRNA
;
A
#
# COMPACT_ATOMS: atom_id res chain seq x y z
N MET A 1 -7.55 22.84 14.33
CA MET A 1 -7.22 21.74 15.28
C MET A 1 -5.71 21.72 15.41
N LYS A 2 -5.14 21.33 16.55
CA LYS A 2 -3.68 21.24 16.69
C LYS A 2 -3.25 19.84 16.23
N LEU A 3 -2.31 19.78 15.29
CA LEU A 3 -1.69 18.54 14.83
C LEU A 3 -0.24 18.49 15.30
N VAL A 4 0.19 17.33 15.79
CA VAL A 4 1.56 17.09 16.26
C VAL A 4 2.11 15.91 15.47
N GLN A 5 3.19 16.15 14.72
CA GLN A 5 3.86 15.09 13.97
C GLN A 5 4.52 14.09 14.92
N THR A 6 4.46 12.82 14.53
CA THR A 6 5.12 11.72 15.24
C THR A 6 6.51 11.47 14.65
N ASN A 7 7.18 10.40 15.06
CA ASN A 7 8.43 9.96 14.42
C ASN A 7 8.23 9.53 12.95
N ILE A 8 7.00 9.23 12.53
CA ILE A 8 6.63 9.12 11.12
C ILE A 8 5.81 10.37 10.77
N PRO A 9 6.39 11.36 10.06
CA PRO A 9 5.80 12.70 9.93
C PRO A 9 4.39 12.76 9.30
N ASP A 10 4.01 11.74 8.53
CA ASP A 10 2.69 11.58 7.92
C ASP A 10 1.59 11.18 8.93
N VAL A 11 1.97 10.48 10.01
CA VAL A 11 1.08 10.07 11.10
C VAL A 11 1.10 11.18 12.15
N VAL A 12 -0.07 11.75 12.44
CA VAL A 12 -0.17 12.92 13.32
C VAL A 12 -1.15 12.70 14.45
N ILE A 13 -0.76 13.13 15.64
CA ILE A 13 -1.64 13.21 16.81
C ILE A 13 -2.49 14.47 16.66
N VAL A 14 -3.81 14.30 16.78
CA VAL A 14 -4.76 15.40 16.79
C VAL A 14 -5.11 15.72 18.24
N GLU A 15 -4.81 16.95 18.66
CA GLU A 15 -5.16 17.47 19.98
C GLU A 15 -6.34 18.45 19.83
N PRO A 16 -7.58 18.03 20.17
CA PRO A 16 -8.72 18.92 20.09
C PRO A 16 -8.73 19.88 21.29
N ALA A 17 -9.32 21.06 21.10
CA ALA A 17 -9.56 21.98 22.21
C ALA A 17 -10.73 21.45 23.04
N VAL A 18 -10.53 21.29 24.34
CA VAL A 18 -11.57 20.88 25.30
C VAL A 18 -12.01 22.11 26.08
N TYR A 19 -13.32 22.39 26.09
CA TYR A 19 -13.93 23.49 26.82
C TYR A 19 -14.77 22.93 27.95
N GLU A 20 -14.39 23.23 29.19
CA GLU A 20 -15.01 22.68 30.40
C GLU A 20 -15.84 23.74 31.14
N ASP A 21 -16.98 23.33 31.71
CA ASP A 21 -17.79 24.10 32.64
C ASP A 21 -18.52 23.18 33.63
N ASP A 22 -19.33 23.75 34.53
CA ASP A 22 -20.03 23.00 35.59
C ASP A 22 -20.98 21.90 35.08
N ARG A 23 -21.31 21.87 33.77
CA ARG A 23 -22.17 20.86 33.14
C ARG A 23 -21.38 19.68 32.57
N GLY A 24 -20.06 19.81 32.45
CA GLY A 24 -19.18 18.85 31.79
C GLY A 24 -18.22 19.52 30.81
N TRP A 25 -17.98 18.90 29.66
CA TRP A 25 -17.06 19.43 28.66
C TRP A 25 -17.57 19.28 27.24
N PHE A 26 -17.09 20.14 26.35
CA PHE A 26 -17.37 20.14 24.93
C PHE A 26 -16.07 20.14 24.13
N THR A 27 -16.02 19.37 23.05
CA THR A 27 -14.90 19.39 22.11
C THR A 27 -15.38 19.21 20.67
N GLU A 28 -14.81 19.97 19.74
CA GLU A 28 -15.00 19.75 18.31
C GLU A 28 -14.03 18.64 17.87
N THR A 29 -14.55 17.43 17.76
CA THR A 29 -13.73 16.24 17.51
C THR A 29 -13.29 16.14 16.05
N PHE A 30 -14.00 16.78 15.14
CA PHE A 30 -13.60 16.85 13.74
C PHE A 30 -14.23 18.07 13.06
N ASN A 31 -13.44 18.78 12.28
CA ASN A 31 -13.87 19.82 11.36
C ASN A 31 -13.02 19.72 10.10
N GLU A 32 -13.65 19.35 9.00
CA GLU A 32 -12.95 19.03 7.76
C GLU A 32 -12.03 20.17 7.29
N THR A 33 -12.54 21.40 7.28
CA THR A 33 -11.76 22.56 6.80
C THR A 33 -10.55 22.82 7.69
N ARG A 34 -10.73 22.77 9.02
CA ARG A 34 -9.63 22.99 9.98
C ARG A 34 -8.62 21.84 9.98
N PHE A 35 -9.07 20.61 9.79
CA PHE A 35 -8.21 19.43 9.74
C PHE A 35 -7.35 19.46 8.47
N HIS A 36 -7.96 19.70 7.31
CA HIS A 36 -7.23 19.83 6.05
C HIS A 36 -6.26 21.00 6.04
N GLY A 37 -6.67 22.16 6.57
CA GLY A 37 -5.78 23.31 6.71
C GLY A 37 -4.53 22.98 7.54
N ALA A 38 -4.73 22.34 8.70
CA ALA A 38 -3.63 21.96 9.58
C ALA A 38 -2.70 20.90 8.97
N LEU A 39 -3.21 19.95 8.17
CA LEU A 39 -2.38 18.99 7.43
C LEU A 39 -1.50 19.72 6.40
N LEU A 40 -2.08 20.64 5.63
CA LEU A 40 -1.36 21.41 4.61
C LEU A 40 -0.29 22.32 5.23
N GLU A 41 -0.54 22.91 6.40
CA GLU A 41 0.47 23.68 7.17
C GLU A 41 1.69 22.84 7.56
N LEU A 42 1.52 21.52 7.73
CA LEU A 42 2.59 20.56 7.99
C LEU A 42 3.21 19.99 6.69
N GLY A 43 2.77 20.44 5.51
CA GLY A 43 3.22 19.92 4.22
C GLY A 43 2.62 18.55 3.85
N LEU A 44 1.56 18.11 4.53
CA LEU A 44 0.90 16.83 4.30
C LEU A 44 -0.26 16.98 3.30
N SER A 45 -0.62 15.88 2.64
CA SER A 45 -1.71 15.84 1.68
C SER A 45 -3.09 15.86 2.36
N LYS A 46 -4.08 16.43 1.65
CA LYS A 46 -5.48 16.33 2.06
C LYS A 46 -5.98 14.89 1.83
N PRO A 47 -6.64 14.25 2.82
CA PRO A 47 -7.24 12.94 2.63
C PRO A 47 -8.47 12.98 1.73
N ARG A 48 -8.87 11.80 1.23
CA ARG A 48 -10.20 11.57 0.68
C ARG A 48 -11.27 11.81 1.77
N ALA A 49 -12.51 12.00 1.35
CA ALA A 49 -13.62 12.18 2.28
C ALA A 49 -13.78 10.95 3.19
N PHE A 50 -14.13 11.18 4.45
CA PHE A 50 -14.53 10.09 5.34
C PHE A 50 -15.91 9.57 4.92
N VAL A 51 -16.02 8.26 4.68
CA VAL A 51 -17.25 7.63 4.15
C VAL A 51 -17.84 6.57 5.08
N GLN A 52 -17.13 6.18 6.13
CA GLN A 52 -17.58 5.17 7.08
C GLN A 52 -17.08 5.50 8.48
N ASP A 53 -17.98 5.35 9.47
CA ASP A 53 -17.69 5.41 10.90
C ASP A 53 -17.82 4.00 11.48
N ASN A 54 -16.89 3.65 12.36
CA ASN A 54 -16.86 2.36 13.03
C ASN A 54 -16.71 2.58 14.54
N HIS A 55 -17.25 1.65 15.32
CA HIS A 55 -17.20 1.67 16.79
C HIS A 55 -17.04 0.24 17.30
N SER A 56 -16.01 0.03 18.11
CA SER A 56 -15.80 -1.22 18.84
C SER A 56 -15.75 -0.98 20.35
N MET A 57 -16.12 -2.00 21.11
CA MET A 57 -15.88 -2.10 22.55
C MET A 57 -14.96 -3.29 22.79
N SER A 58 -13.96 -3.11 23.64
CA SER A 58 -12.96 -4.14 23.94
C SER A 58 -12.69 -4.23 25.44
N HIS A 59 -12.47 -5.46 25.91
CA HIS A 59 -11.98 -5.74 27.27
C HIS A 59 -10.49 -5.44 27.37
N ARG A 60 -9.98 -5.26 28.59
CA ARG A 60 -8.54 -5.08 28.82
C ARG A 60 -7.76 -6.27 28.23
N GLY A 61 -6.65 -5.98 27.57
CA GLY A 61 -5.77 -6.97 26.94
C GLY A 61 -6.23 -7.43 25.56
N VAL A 62 -7.41 -7.01 25.09
CA VAL A 62 -7.82 -7.28 23.71
C VAL A 62 -6.94 -6.50 22.75
N LEU A 63 -6.28 -7.22 21.85
CA LEU A 63 -5.51 -6.66 20.74
C LEU A 63 -6.24 -6.92 19.43
N ARG A 64 -6.34 -5.89 18.59
CA ARG A 64 -6.90 -5.98 17.23
C ARG A 64 -5.88 -5.43 16.26
N GLY A 65 -5.53 -6.20 15.23
CA GLY A 65 -4.56 -5.79 14.22
C GLY A 65 -3.39 -6.77 14.08
N LEU A 66 -2.45 -6.47 13.18
CA LEU A 66 -2.37 -5.25 12.37
C LEU A 66 -3.18 -5.40 11.08
N HIS A 67 -4.00 -4.40 10.73
CA HIS A 67 -4.91 -4.44 9.57
C HIS A 67 -4.70 -3.29 8.60
N PHE A 68 -4.84 -3.59 7.31
CA PHE A 68 -4.83 -2.62 6.22
C PHE A 68 -5.80 -3.06 5.09
N GLN A 69 -6.08 -2.15 4.17
CA GLN A 69 -6.69 -2.50 2.87
C GLN A 69 -5.69 -2.12 1.76
N ARG A 70 -5.58 -2.98 0.76
CA ARG A 70 -4.75 -2.75 -0.42
C ARG A 70 -5.44 -1.77 -1.39
N ALA A 71 -4.64 -1.09 -2.20
CA ALA A 71 -5.15 -0.34 -3.35
C ALA A 71 -6.01 -1.25 -4.25
N PRO A 72 -7.07 -0.71 -4.90
CA PRO A 72 -7.50 0.69 -4.89
C PRO A 72 -8.37 1.07 -3.67
N HIS A 73 -8.54 0.17 -2.70
CA HIS A 73 -9.40 0.35 -1.53
C HIS A 73 -8.63 0.71 -0.25
N ALA A 74 -7.42 1.27 -0.36
CA ALA A 74 -6.63 1.64 0.80
C ALA A 74 -7.39 2.63 1.70
N GLN A 75 -7.21 2.55 3.01
CA GLN A 75 -7.95 3.39 3.96
C GLN A 75 -7.02 4.26 4.78
N GLY A 76 -7.29 5.56 4.81
CA GLY A 76 -6.87 6.45 5.87
C GLY A 76 -7.85 6.32 7.04
N LYS A 77 -7.34 6.42 8.26
CA LYS A 77 -8.09 6.25 9.51
C LYS A 77 -7.89 7.45 10.43
N LEU A 78 -8.98 8.02 10.94
CA LEU A 78 -8.95 8.95 12.07
C LEU A 78 -9.55 8.23 13.29
N VAL A 79 -8.72 7.91 14.26
CA VAL A 79 -9.05 7.00 15.36
C VAL A 79 -9.04 7.71 16.72
N ARG A 80 -9.88 7.26 17.66
CA ARG A 80 -9.95 7.81 19.03
C ARG A 80 -10.57 6.86 20.03
N VAL A 81 -10.33 7.11 21.31
CA VAL A 81 -11.03 6.47 22.42
C VAL A 81 -12.01 7.46 23.05
N VAL A 82 -13.24 7.02 23.32
CA VAL A 82 -14.27 7.83 23.99
C VAL A 82 -14.60 7.35 25.41
N ARG A 83 -14.17 6.13 25.74
CA ARG A 83 -14.26 5.54 27.08
C ARG A 83 -13.08 4.62 27.29
N GLY A 84 -12.44 4.68 28.45
CA GLY A 84 -11.26 3.86 28.78
C GLY A 84 -9.97 4.32 28.09
N ALA A 85 -9.10 3.38 27.75
CA ALA A 85 -7.77 3.64 27.19
C ALA A 85 -7.31 2.55 26.21
N ALA A 86 -6.62 2.95 25.15
CA ALA A 86 -5.96 2.05 24.21
C ALA A 86 -4.57 2.56 23.84
N TYR A 87 -3.64 1.64 23.58
CA TYR A 87 -2.38 1.96 22.91
C TYR A 87 -2.52 1.61 21.44
N ASP A 88 -2.52 2.65 20.60
CA ASP A 88 -2.77 2.59 19.16
C ASP A 88 -1.46 2.61 18.38
N VAL A 89 -1.33 1.74 17.39
CA VAL A 89 -0.12 1.54 16.59
C VAL A 89 -0.42 1.66 15.11
N ALA A 90 0.42 2.42 14.42
CA ALA A 90 0.47 2.53 12.97
C ALA A 90 1.84 2.11 12.45
N VAL A 91 1.86 1.22 11.46
CA VAL A 91 3.08 0.70 10.82
C VAL A 91 3.09 1.14 9.36
N ASP A 92 4.20 1.75 8.93
CA ASP A 92 4.37 2.18 7.55
C ASP A 92 4.69 0.97 6.65
N ILE A 93 3.75 0.64 5.76
CA ILE A 93 3.86 -0.47 4.82
C ILE A 93 3.97 0.02 3.37
N ARG A 94 4.32 1.29 3.16
CA ARG A 94 4.44 1.90 1.82
C ARG A 94 5.78 1.54 1.19
N PRO A 95 5.82 0.77 0.08
CA PRO A 95 7.06 0.49 -0.62
C PRO A 95 7.81 1.78 -0.99
N GLY A 96 9.12 1.82 -0.74
CA GLY A 96 9.96 2.99 -1.01
C GLY A 96 9.83 4.15 -0.01
N SER A 97 9.01 4.03 1.04
CA SER A 97 8.98 5.01 2.12
C SER A 97 10.30 5.02 2.91
N ALA A 98 10.77 6.22 3.28
CA ALA A 98 11.95 6.38 4.13
C ALA A 98 11.74 5.80 5.55
N THR A 99 10.49 5.63 5.97
CA THR A 99 10.08 5.05 7.25
C THR A 99 9.47 3.66 7.10
N PHE A 100 9.65 2.99 5.96
CA PHE A 100 9.12 1.65 5.72
C PHE A 100 9.51 0.65 6.82
N GLY A 101 8.53 -0.10 7.33
CA GLY A 101 8.68 -1.05 8.43
C GLY A 101 8.82 -0.40 9.82
N GLN A 102 8.88 0.93 9.90
CA GLN A 102 8.84 1.65 11.18
C GLN A 102 7.40 1.80 11.66
N TRP A 103 7.25 2.03 12.96
CA TRP A 103 5.96 2.20 13.59
C TRP A 103 5.91 3.40 14.55
N VAL A 104 4.69 3.84 14.81
CA VAL A 104 4.31 4.87 15.77
C VAL A 104 3.35 4.24 16.77
N GLY A 105 3.57 4.47 18.07
CA GLY A 105 2.64 4.07 19.13
C GLY A 105 2.16 5.28 19.93
N VAL A 106 0.85 5.38 20.15
CA VAL A 106 0.23 6.50 20.87
C VAL A 106 -0.85 5.98 21.82
N GLU A 107 -0.78 6.40 23.08
CA GLU A 107 -1.86 6.16 24.04
C GLU A 107 -3.03 7.14 23.80
N LEU A 108 -4.20 6.58 23.51
CA LEU A 108 -5.46 7.30 23.31
C LEU A 108 -6.40 6.98 24.47
N THR A 109 -6.90 8.01 25.17
CA THR A 109 -7.76 7.82 26.33
C THR A 109 -8.94 8.79 26.31
N GLU A 110 -9.99 8.43 27.04
CA GLU A 110 -11.13 9.33 27.29
C GLU A 110 -10.70 10.66 27.95
N ARG A 111 -9.56 10.67 28.66
CA ARG A 111 -9.06 11.84 29.41
C ARG A 111 -8.21 12.75 28.55
N ASN A 112 -7.29 12.18 27.76
CA ASN A 112 -6.40 13.00 26.93
C ASN A 112 -7.10 13.52 25.66
N ASN A 113 -8.25 12.93 25.29
CA ASN A 113 -9.06 13.31 24.14
C ASN A 113 -8.32 13.30 22.80
N ARG A 114 -7.13 12.67 22.76
CA ARG A 114 -6.30 12.60 21.57
C ARG A 114 -6.94 11.70 20.53
N MET A 115 -6.63 12.01 19.29
CA MET A 115 -6.96 11.17 18.15
C MET A 115 -5.67 10.94 17.35
N LEU A 116 -5.62 9.86 16.58
CA LEU A 116 -4.51 9.59 15.69
C LEU A 116 -5.01 9.60 14.25
N TRP A 117 -4.38 10.41 13.40
CA TRP A 117 -4.57 10.34 11.95
C TRP A 117 -3.51 9.44 11.34
N ILE A 118 -3.97 8.43 10.62
CA ILE A 118 -3.16 7.44 9.92
C ILE A 118 -3.55 7.50 8.44
N PRO A 119 -2.67 7.93 7.53
CA PRO A 119 -3.01 8.00 6.11
C PRO A 119 -3.06 6.61 5.44
N GLU A 120 -3.45 6.58 4.18
CA GLU A 120 -3.47 5.36 3.36
C GLU A 120 -2.06 4.75 3.24
N GLY A 121 -1.98 3.43 3.13
CA GLY A 121 -0.71 2.69 3.04
C GLY A 121 -0.08 2.34 4.39
N PHE A 122 -0.83 2.39 5.48
CA PHE A 122 -0.38 1.96 6.80
C PHE A 122 -1.17 0.74 7.29
N ALA A 123 -0.49 -0.17 7.99
CA ALA A 123 -1.15 -1.17 8.81
C ALA A 123 -1.43 -0.59 10.20
N HIS A 124 -2.58 -0.92 10.77
CA HIS A 124 -3.07 -0.30 12.00
C HIS A 124 -3.59 -1.36 12.98
N GLY A 125 -3.27 -1.20 14.26
CA GLY A 125 -3.83 -2.02 15.33
C GLY A 125 -3.79 -1.31 16.67
N PHE A 126 -4.47 -1.85 17.67
CA PHE A 126 -4.43 -1.33 19.03
C PHE A 126 -4.58 -2.43 20.06
N ILE A 127 -4.15 -2.14 21.28
CA ILE A 127 -4.47 -2.92 22.48
C ILE A 127 -5.29 -2.09 23.45
N ALA A 128 -6.41 -2.64 23.92
CA ALA A 128 -7.20 -2.04 24.99
C ALA A 128 -6.48 -2.19 26.34
N LEU A 129 -6.22 -1.05 26.99
CA LEU A 129 -5.53 -1.00 28.28
C LEU A 129 -6.52 -1.08 29.46
N GLU A 130 -7.80 -0.83 29.20
CA GLU A 130 -8.87 -0.86 30.20
C GLU A 130 -10.06 -1.68 29.71
N ASP A 131 -10.88 -2.17 30.65
CA ASP A 131 -12.16 -2.77 30.32
C ASP A 131 -13.14 -1.72 29.81
N GLU A 132 -14.08 -2.17 28.97
CA GLU A 132 -15.06 -1.28 28.32
C GLU A 132 -14.39 -0.11 27.57
N THR A 133 -13.28 -0.40 26.88
CA THR A 133 -12.62 0.58 26.02
C THR A 133 -13.42 0.76 24.75
N HIS A 134 -14.00 1.95 24.55
CA HIS A 134 -14.78 2.31 23.36
C HIS A 134 -13.89 3.03 22.35
N PHE A 135 -13.57 2.32 21.27
CA PHE A 135 -12.67 2.78 20.22
C PHE A 135 -13.48 3.12 18.96
N LEU A 136 -13.39 4.37 18.51
CA LEU A 136 -14.12 4.90 17.35
C LEU A 136 -13.12 5.26 16.26
N TYR A 137 -13.49 5.00 15.00
CA TYR A 137 -12.67 5.39 13.88
C TYR A 137 -13.46 5.71 12.62
N LYS A 138 -12.99 6.71 11.89
CA LYS A 138 -13.49 7.13 10.58
C LYS A 138 -12.56 6.59 9.51
N THR A 139 -13.09 6.14 8.37
CA THR A 139 -12.28 5.66 7.24
C THR A 139 -12.56 6.42 5.95
N THR A 140 -11.54 6.59 5.11
CA THR A 140 -11.63 7.29 3.82
C THR A 140 -12.14 6.41 2.66
N ASP A 141 -12.37 5.13 2.93
CA ASP A 141 -13.03 4.18 2.03
C ASP A 141 -13.93 3.25 2.83
N VAL A 142 -14.85 2.57 2.15
CA VAL A 142 -15.70 1.53 2.75
C VAL A 142 -14.90 0.26 2.98
N TYR A 143 -15.39 -0.59 3.89
CA TYR A 143 -14.80 -1.91 4.09
C TYR A 143 -14.88 -2.75 2.81
N ASN A 144 -13.75 -3.31 2.40
CA ASN A 144 -13.65 -4.26 1.29
C ASN A 144 -12.90 -5.50 1.76
N LYS A 145 -13.64 -6.61 1.86
CA LYS A 145 -13.11 -7.90 2.32
C LYS A 145 -11.98 -8.43 1.44
N ASP A 146 -12.09 -8.27 0.12
CA ASP A 146 -11.12 -8.82 -0.82
C ASP A 146 -9.82 -8.02 -0.83
N ALA A 147 -9.89 -6.73 -0.51
CA ALA A 147 -8.73 -5.86 -0.37
C ALA A 147 -8.09 -5.92 1.02
N GLU A 148 -8.74 -6.55 2.00
CA GLU A 148 -8.23 -6.64 3.36
C GLU A 148 -6.90 -7.42 3.40
N GLY A 149 -5.98 -6.91 4.21
CA GLY A 149 -4.72 -7.56 4.54
C GLY A 149 -4.44 -7.43 6.04
N SER A 150 -3.62 -8.35 6.55
CA SER A 150 -3.16 -8.32 7.93
C SER A 150 -1.67 -8.64 8.03
N ILE A 151 -1.05 -8.15 9.10
CA ILE A 151 0.30 -8.52 9.52
C ILE A 151 0.22 -9.00 10.96
N HIS A 152 0.99 -10.04 11.27
CA HIS A 152 1.08 -10.59 12.61
C HIS A 152 1.49 -9.51 13.62
N TRP A 153 0.76 -9.42 14.73
CA TRP A 153 0.92 -8.35 15.71
C TRP A 153 2.25 -8.44 16.49
N ASP A 154 2.77 -9.65 16.70
CA ASP A 154 4.07 -9.93 17.34
C ASP A 154 5.13 -10.29 16.28
N ASP A 155 5.14 -9.58 15.16
CA ASP A 155 6.13 -9.80 14.11
C ASP A 155 7.54 -9.35 14.56
N PRO A 156 8.56 -10.22 14.43
CA PRO A 156 9.91 -9.93 14.91
C PRO A 156 10.65 -8.87 14.09
N ASP A 157 10.28 -8.64 12.83
CA ASP A 157 10.91 -7.60 12.00
C ASP A 157 10.36 -6.21 12.35
N LEU A 158 9.07 -6.13 12.70
CA LEU A 158 8.45 -4.89 13.19
C LEU A 158 8.82 -4.58 14.65
N ALA A 159 8.99 -5.62 15.47
CA ALA A 159 9.39 -5.54 16.87
C ALA A 159 8.62 -4.46 17.66
N ILE A 160 7.29 -4.45 17.54
CA ILE A 160 6.44 -3.45 18.19
C ILE A 160 6.52 -3.61 19.71
N ASP A 161 6.76 -2.48 20.39
CA ASP A 161 6.81 -2.41 21.84
C ASP A 161 5.40 -2.25 22.42
N TRP A 162 4.65 -3.35 22.43
CA TRP A 162 3.34 -3.39 23.04
C TRP A 162 3.44 -3.23 24.57
N PRO A 163 2.72 -2.29 25.20
CA PRO A 163 2.85 -1.98 26.63
C PRO A 163 2.31 -3.08 27.55
N MET A 164 1.70 -4.13 26.99
CA MET A 164 1.21 -5.30 27.69
C MET A 164 1.38 -6.51 26.79
N ARG A 165 2.05 -7.55 27.29
CA ARG A 165 2.25 -8.83 26.60
C ARG A 165 1.58 -10.01 27.31
N ASP A 166 1.48 -9.97 28.64
CA ASP A 166 0.81 -11.00 29.41
C ASP A 166 -0.71 -10.85 29.33
N GLY A 167 -1.41 -11.97 29.11
CA GLY A 167 -2.88 -12.00 29.11
C GLY A 167 -3.53 -11.36 27.88
N LEU A 168 -2.81 -11.24 26.77
CA LEU A 168 -3.36 -10.75 25.50
C LEU A 168 -4.51 -11.64 25.02
N ILE A 169 -5.58 -10.99 24.58
CA ILE A 169 -6.75 -11.62 23.97
C ILE A 169 -6.75 -11.21 22.50
N VAL A 170 -6.29 -12.12 21.65
CA VAL A 170 -6.14 -11.89 20.21
C VAL A 170 -7.13 -12.79 19.46
N SER A 171 -7.72 -12.29 18.38
CA SER A 171 -8.59 -13.12 17.55
C SER A 171 -7.80 -14.20 16.83
N GLU A 172 -8.44 -15.32 16.49
CA GLU A 172 -7.77 -16.38 15.71
C GLU A 172 -7.24 -15.84 14.38
N LYS A 173 -7.98 -14.94 13.73
CA LYS A 173 -7.59 -14.28 12.49
C LYS A 173 -6.28 -13.49 12.65
N ASP A 174 -6.14 -12.77 13.75
CA ASP A 174 -4.97 -11.92 14.00
C ASP A 174 -3.75 -12.74 14.46
N ASN A 175 -3.98 -13.83 15.20
CA ASN A 175 -2.93 -14.80 15.57
C ASN A 175 -2.45 -15.65 14.38
N GLN A 176 -3.28 -15.84 13.36
CA GLN A 176 -2.91 -16.52 12.13
C GLN A 176 -2.49 -15.55 11.02
N ALA A 177 -2.38 -14.25 11.32
CA ALA A 177 -1.99 -13.26 10.33
C ALA A 177 -0.57 -13.57 9.80
N PRO A 178 -0.30 -13.33 8.50
CA PRO A 178 1.03 -13.55 7.94
C PRO A 178 2.09 -12.64 8.57
N SER A 179 3.36 -13.03 8.48
CA SER A 179 4.47 -12.19 8.93
C SER A 179 4.61 -10.92 8.08
N PHE A 180 5.31 -9.92 8.59
CA PHE A 180 5.68 -8.73 7.84
C PHE A 180 6.50 -9.11 6.61
N ARG A 181 7.43 -10.05 6.73
CA ARG A 181 8.12 -10.62 5.55
C ARG A 181 7.19 -11.28 4.56
N HIS A 182 6.14 -11.97 4.98
CA HIS A 182 5.15 -12.45 4.02
C HIS A 182 4.42 -11.29 3.34
N HIS A 183 4.18 -10.16 4.01
CA HIS A 183 3.67 -8.96 3.35
C HIS A 183 4.66 -8.40 2.31
N LEU A 184 5.97 -8.34 2.63
CA LEU A 184 7.02 -8.00 1.65
C LEU A 184 6.99 -8.97 0.49
N ASN A 185 7.00 -10.26 0.81
CA ASN A 185 7.00 -11.34 -0.14
C ASN A 185 5.69 -11.44 -0.88
N SER A 186 4.55 -10.92 -0.44
CA SER A 186 3.28 -10.95 -1.19
C SER A 186 3.07 -9.68 -2.02
N ALA A 187 3.71 -8.58 -1.63
CA ALA A 187 4.04 -7.50 -2.55
C ALA A 187 5.03 -7.99 -3.63
N GLU A 188 5.89 -8.96 -3.31
CA GLU A 188 6.83 -9.64 -4.23
C GLU A 188 6.36 -11.02 -4.77
N GLU A 189 5.25 -11.62 -4.34
CA GLU A 189 4.71 -12.95 -4.76
C GLU A 189 3.40 -12.72 -5.52
N GLY A 190 2.82 -11.52 -5.40
CA GLY A 190 2.12 -10.88 -6.51
C GLY A 190 3.01 -10.69 -7.75
N ALA A 191 4.32 -10.97 -7.67
CA ALA A 191 5.27 -10.83 -8.77
C ALA A 191 5.31 -12.00 -9.77
N LEU A 192 4.27 -12.83 -9.86
CA LEU A 192 4.04 -13.42 -11.18
C LEU A 192 3.75 -12.28 -12.13
N ALA A 193 4.32 -12.32 -13.32
CA ALA A 193 3.96 -11.37 -14.36
C ALA A 193 2.45 -11.48 -14.62
N GLN A 194 1.70 -10.50 -14.13
CA GLN A 194 0.24 -10.50 -14.19
C GLN A 194 -0.22 -9.66 -15.37
N ILE A 195 -1.14 -10.24 -16.13
CA ILE A 195 -1.86 -9.52 -17.17
C ILE A 195 -2.93 -8.66 -16.49
N GLU A 196 -2.83 -7.36 -16.73
CA GLU A 196 -3.81 -6.38 -16.32
C GLU A 196 -4.66 -5.96 -17.52
N LEU A 197 -5.98 -5.91 -17.31
CA LEU A 197 -6.93 -5.37 -18.28
C LEU A 197 -7.41 -4.01 -17.83
N PHE A 198 -6.96 -2.96 -18.52
CA PHE A 198 -7.34 -1.60 -18.20
C PHE A 198 -8.75 -1.28 -18.67
N LYS A 199 -9.42 -0.46 -17.87
CA LYS A 199 -10.73 0.10 -18.20
C LYS A 199 -10.61 0.96 -19.45
N VAL A 200 -11.41 0.63 -20.45
CA VAL A 200 -11.57 1.43 -21.67
C VAL A 200 -12.75 2.37 -21.49
N LEU A 201 -12.50 3.66 -21.63
CA LEU A 201 -13.54 4.68 -21.77
C LEU A 201 -13.64 5.03 -23.24
N GLY A 202 -14.84 5.06 -23.82
CA GLY A 202 -14.95 5.37 -25.24
C GLY A 202 -16.38 5.54 -25.71
N ASP A 203 -16.51 6.18 -26.86
CA ASP A 203 -17.75 6.32 -27.62
C ASP A 203 -17.46 6.17 -29.12
N HIS A 204 -18.41 6.52 -29.97
CA HIS A 204 -18.28 6.44 -31.42
C HIS A 204 -17.10 7.26 -32.01
N ARG A 205 -16.48 8.15 -31.24
CA ARG A 205 -15.34 8.97 -31.66
C ARG A 205 -13.99 8.34 -31.35
N GLY A 206 -13.95 7.28 -30.54
CA GLY A 206 -12.72 6.59 -30.18
C GLY A 206 -12.69 6.06 -28.76
N GLN A 207 -11.52 5.56 -28.38
CA GLN A 207 -11.26 4.90 -27.11
C GLN A 207 -10.12 5.60 -26.37
N LEU A 208 -10.20 5.56 -25.04
CA LEU A 208 -9.27 6.13 -24.09
C LEU A 208 -8.97 5.09 -23.02
N VAL A 209 -7.69 4.86 -22.78
CA VAL A 209 -7.18 4.15 -21.62
C VAL A 209 -6.32 5.14 -20.84
N ALA A 210 -6.62 5.31 -19.55
CA ALA A 210 -5.86 6.16 -18.65
C ALA A 210 -5.02 5.29 -17.72
N LEU A 211 -3.74 5.62 -17.57
CA LEU A 211 -2.81 4.97 -16.64
C LEU A 211 -2.46 5.98 -15.56
N GLN A 212 -2.81 5.66 -14.32
CA GLN A 212 -2.69 6.52 -13.16
C GLN A 212 -1.85 5.82 -12.10
N ALA A 213 -0.74 6.46 -11.73
CA ALA A 213 0.13 6.00 -10.66
C ALA A 213 -0.67 5.83 -9.35
N LEU A 214 -0.42 4.73 -8.66
CA LEU A 214 -1.04 4.36 -7.39
C LEU A 214 -2.57 4.14 -7.45
N ASP A 215 -3.15 4.05 -8.65
CA ASP A 215 -4.55 3.66 -8.89
C ASP A 215 -4.59 2.36 -9.70
N ASN A 216 -4.38 2.44 -11.02
CA ASN A 216 -4.33 1.27 -11.91
C ASN A 216 -2.92 0.97 -12.43
N VAL A 217 -1.92 1.70 -11.95
CA VAL A 217 -0.50 1.36 -12.02
C VAL A 217 0.00 1.23 -10.58
N PRO A 218 0.54 0.08 -10.14
CA PRO A 218 0.74 -0.21 -8.72
C PRO A 218 1.93 0.53 -8.09
N PHE A 219 2.59 1.40 -8.84
CA PHE A 219 3.77 2.16 -8.40
C PHE A 219 3.74 3.61 -8.89
N ALA A 220 4.54 4.46 -8.24
CA ALA A 220 4.79 5.82 -8.71
C ALA A 220 5.58 5.78 -10.02
N ILE A 221 5.13 6.50 -11.06
CA ILE A 221 5.79 6.48 -12.37
C ILE A 221 6.93 7.52 -12.39
N GLN A 222 8.18 7.05 -12.41
CA GLN A 222 9.35 7.92 -12.53
C GLN A 222 9.90 7.99 -13.95
N ARG A 223 9.61 6.99 -14.78
CA ARG A 223 10.12 6.91 -16.14
C ARG A 223 9.11 6.26 -17.07
N VAL A 224 9.01 6.81 -18.28
CA VAL A 224 8.20 6.29 -19.37
C VAL A 224 9.06 6.23 -20.62
N TYR A 225 9.02 5.10 -21.32
CA TYR A 225 9.71 4.92 -22.59
C TYR A 225 8.90 3.98 -23.49
N TYR A 226 9.23 3.94 -24.77
CA TYR A 226 8.53 3.11 -25.72
C TYR A 226 9.49 2.46 -26.72
N LEU A 227 9.10 1.30 -27.23
CA LEU A 227 9.77 0.57 -28.29
C LEU A 227 8.90 0.59 -29.53
N THR A 228 9.51 0.88 -30.68
CA THR A 228 8.86 0.90 -32.00
C THR A 228 9.80 0.31 -33.04
N GLU A 229 9.26 -0.03 -34.21
CA GLU A 229 10.04 -0.46 -35.39
C GLU A 229 10.93 -1.70 -35.13
N THR A 230 10.50 -2.61 -34.26
CA THR A 230 11.21 -3.87 -34.05
C THR A 230 11.10 -4.74 -35.31
N LEU A 231 12.23 -5.08 -35.91
CA LEU A 231 12.27 -5.89 -37.13
C LEU A 231 11.70 -7.30 -36.91
N PRO A 232 11.03 -7.90 -37.92
CA PRO A 232 10.53 -9.27 -37.83
C PRO A 232 11.63 -10.27 -37.42
N GLY A 233 11.33 -11.13 -36.45
CA GLY A 233 12.26 -12.13 -35.92
C GLY A 233 13.28 -11.60 -34.92
N VAL A 234 13.36 -10.29 -34.70
CA VAL A 234 14.23 -9.72 -33.65
C VAL A 234 13.53 -9.84 -32.30
N SER A 235 14.23 -10.47 -31.36
CA SER A 235 13.81 -10.55 -29.96
C SER A 235 14.56 -9.53 -29.13
N ARG A 236 13.95 -9.08 -28.03
CA ARG A 236 14.52 -8.11 -27.08
C ARG A 236 14.20 -8.54 -25.66
N GLY A 237 14.62 -7.76 -24.68
CA GLY A 237 14.14 -7.91 -23.31
C GLY A 237 14.93 -8.86 -22.42
N PHE A 238 15.92 -9.60 -22.93
CA PHE A 238 16.79 -10.57 -22.22
C PHE A 238 17.54 -10.02 -20.99
N HIS A 239 16.81 -9.70 -19.93
CA HIS A 239 17.32 -9.23 -18.65
C HIS A 239 16.25 -9.36 -17.57
N ALA A 240 16.70 -9.26 -16.32
CA ALA A 240 15.88 -8.95 -15.16
C ALA A 240 16.39 -7.66 -14.51
N HIS A 241 15.64 -7.15 -13.55
CA HIS A 241 16.01 -6.02 -12.71
C HIS A 241 16.13 -6.47 -11.25
N LYS A 242 17.03 -5.86 -10.46
CA LYS A 242 17.15 -6.20 -9.04
C LYS A 242 16.02 -5.58 -8.21
N ALA A 243 15.63 -4.35 -8.56
CA ALA A 243 14.68 -3.55 -7.79
C ALA A 243 13.63 -2.81 -8.61
N LEU A 244 13.78 -2.69 -9.94
CA LEU A 244 12.83 -1.95 -10.79
C LEU A 244 11.50 -2.69 -10.97
N ASN A 245 10.39 -1.99 -10.74
CA ASN A 245 9.07 -2.40 -11.22
C ASN A 245 8.80 -1.74 -12.58
N GLN A 246 8.21 -2.50 -13.49
CA GLN A 246 7.80 -2.01 -14.80
C GLN A 246 6.39 -2.49 -15.15
N LEU A 247 5.70 -1.74 -16.00
CA LEU A 247 4.42 -2.13 -16.58
C LEU A 247 4.50 -1.90 -18.08
N ALA A 248 4.42 -2.98 -18.87
CA ALA A 248 4.49 -2.91 -20.33
C ALA A 248 3.09 -3.02 -20.95
N ILE A 249 2.74 -2.11 -21.86
CA ILE A 249 1.46 -2.05 -22.58
C ILE A 249 1.74 -1.94 -24.07
N CYS A 250 1.14 -2.83 -24.87
CA CYS A 250 1.23 -2.75 -26.32
C CYS A 250 0.09 -1.84 -26.84
N VAL A 251 0.37 -0.55 -27.02
CA VAL A 251 -0.65 0.45 -27.39
C VAL A 251 -1.06 0.39 -28.86
N SER A 252 -0.24 -0.26 -29.70
CA SER A 252 -0.54 -0.58 -31.10
C SER A 252 0.17 -1.86 -31.49
N GLY A 253 -0.41 -2.64 -32.41
CA GLY A 253 0.13 -3.93 -32.81
C GLY A 253 0.07 -5.00 -31.72
N ARG A 254 1.07 -5.90 -31.72
CA ARG A 254 1.21 -6.97 -30.72
C ARG A 254 2.65 -7.41 -30.51
N CYS A 255 2.93 -7.99 -29.36
CA CYS A 255 4.15 -8.76 -29.10
C CYS A 255 3.87 -9.90 -28.10
N ARG A 256 4.75 -10.91 -28.09
CA ARG A 256 4.75 -11.97 -27.07
C ARG A 256 5.80 -11.65 -26.01
N MET A 257 5.37 -11.62 -24.76
CA MET A 257 6.18 -11.44 -23.56
C MET A 257 6.36 -12.80 -22.90
N LEU A 258 7.60 -13.22 -22.74
CA LEU A 258 7.95 -14.39 -21.97
C LEU A 258 8.48 -13.92 -20.62
N MET A 259 8.04 -14.57 -19.54
CA MET A 259 8.31 -14.15 -18.17
C MET A 259 8.76 -15.35 -17.36
N ASP A 260 9.84 -15.19 -16.60
CA ASP A 260 10.46 -16.24 -15.79
C ASP A 260 10.82 -15.70 -14.41
N ASP A 261 10.18 -16.23 -13.38
CA ASP A 261 10.38 -15.84 -11.98
C ASP A 261 11.47 -16.66 -11.27
N GLY A 262 12.18 -17.52 -12.01
CA GLY A 262 13.18 -18.46 -11.50
C GLY A 262 12.63 -19.85 -11.17
N THR A 263 11.31 -20.00 -11.09
CA THR A 263 10.59 -21.26 -10.80
C THR A 263 9.64 -21.64 -11.93
N THR A 264 8.88 -20.68 -12.43
CA THR A 264 7.86 -20.83 -13.46
C THR A 264 8.18 -19.91 -14.63
N ARG A 265 8.05 -20.46 -15.84
CA ARG A 265 8.12 -19.71 -17.08
C ARG A 265 6.74 -19.63 -17.72
N THR A 266 6.31 -18.42 -18.06
CA THR A 266 4.99 -18.15 -18.65
C THR A 266 5.11 -17.30 -19.91
N ASP A 267 4.16 -17.48 -20.81
CA ASP A 267 4.07 -16.79 -22.09
C ASP A 267 2.78 -15.98 -22.17
N HIS A 268 2.90 -14.72 -22.53
CA HIS A 268 1.79 -13.78 -22.57
C HIS A 268 1.79 -12.98 -23.86
N TRP A 269 0.65 -12.91 -24.52
CA TRP A 269 0.46 -12.00 -25.65
C TRP A 269 -0.02 -10.63 -25.16
N LEU A 270 0.68 -9.57 -25.53
CA LEU A 270 0.17 -8.21 -25.46
C LEU A 270 -0.40 -7.85 -26.83
N ASP A 271 -1.67 -8.18 -27.05
CA ASP A 271 -2.37 -8.16 -28.34
C ASP A 271 -3.63 -7.28 -28.34
N ALA A 272 -3.79 -6.48 -27.28
CA ALA A 272 -4.87 -5.51 -27.15
C ALA A 272 -4.34 -4.23 -26.47
N PHE A 273 -4.79 -3.07 -26.93
CA PHE A 273 -4.33 -1.76 -26.45
C PHE A 273 -4.64 -1.48 -24.97
N ASN A 274 -5.59 -2.22 -24.38
CA ASN A 274 -5.96 -2.12 -22.98
C ASN A 274 -5.38 -3.26 -22.13
N LYS A 275 -4.40 -4.01 -22.64
CA LYS A 275 -3.76 -5.11 -21.96
C LYS A 275 -2.33 -4.73 -21.59
N GLY A 276 -2.02 -4.77 -20.30
CA GLY A 276 -0.68 -4.57 -19.78
C GLY A 276 -0.14 -5.83 -19.11
N ILE A 277 1.17 -5.90 -18.93
CA ILE A 277 1.83 -6.90 -18.09
C ILE A 277 2.73 -6.21 -17.07
N LEU A 278 2.49 -6.50 -15.79
CA LEU A 278 3.38 -6.10 -14.73
C LEU A 278 4.67 -6.93 -14.81
N ILE A 279 5.81 -6.27 -14.75
CA ILE A 279 7.16 -6.85 -14.72
C ILE A 279 7.80 -6.41 -13.41
N PRO A 280 7.68 -7.22 -12.36
CA PRO A 280 8.27 -6.94 -11.07
C PRO A 280 9.79 -7.11 -11.06
N PRO A 281 10.46 -6.69 -9.96
CA PRO A 281 11.84 -7.02 -9.71
C PRO A 281 12.07 -8.53 -9.74
N MET A 282 13.28 -8.91 -10.11
CA MET A 282 13.70 -10.30 -10.14
C MET A 282 12.78 -11.18 -11.00
N VAL A 283 12.23 -10.63 -12.08
CA VAL A 283 11.57 -11.40 -13.14
C VAL A 283 12.34 -11.21 -14.43
N TRP A 284 12.89 -12.32 -14.95
CA TRP A 284 13.51 -12.33 -16.26
C TRP A 284 12.41 -12.24 -17.31
N HIS A 285 12.59 -11.34 -18.27
CA HIS A 285 11.62 -11.18 -19.34
C HIS A 285 12.29 -11.27 -20.71
N GLU A 286 11.51 -11.64 -21.71
CA GLU A 286 11.92 -11.65 -23.11
C GLU A 286 10.72 -11.19 -23.95
N MET A 287 11.01 -10.54 -25.07
CA MET A 287 10.02 -9.99 -25.97
C MET A 287 10.27 -10.50 -27.37
N HIS A 288 9.23 -11.09 -27.96
CA HIS A 288 9.30 -11.77 -29.25
C HIS A 288 8.11 -11.41 -30.13
N ASP A 289 8.17 -11.86 -31.38
CA ASP A 289 7.00 -11.94 -32.28
C ASP A 289 6.26 -10.60 -32.45
N PHE A 290 7.02 -9.50 -32.50
CA PHE A 290 6.51 -8.15 -32.72
C PHE A 290 5.82 -8.04 -34.08
N SER A 291 4.61 -7.47 -34.11
CA SER A 291 4.00 -7.02 -35.36
C SER A 291 4.70 -5.76 -35.90
N PRO A 292 4.65 -5.49 -37.22
CA PRO A 292 5.32 -4.34 -37.82
C PRO A 292 4.86 -2.98 -37.27
N ASP A 293 3.62 -2.90 -36.81
CA ASP A 293 2.98 -1.73 -36.19
C ASP A 293 3.10 -1.72 -34.66
N CYS A 294 3.91 -2.61 -34.07
CA CYS A 294 4.02 -2.72 -32.63
C CYS A 294 4.62 -1.45 -31.99
N VAL A 295 3.87 -0.88 -31.05
CA VAL A 295 4.32 0.18 -30.14
C VAL A 295 4.16 -0.31 -28.71
N LEU A 296 5.27 -0.66 -28.07
CA LEU A 296 5.29 -1.14 -26.70
C LEU A 296 5.70 -0.01 -25.76
N LEU A 297 4.74 0.51 -24.98
CA LEU A 297 4.97 1.51 -23.94
C LEU A 297 5.35 0.81 -22.65
N VAL A 298 6.34 1.35 -21.92
CA VAL A 298 6.75 0.84 -20.61
C VAL A 298 6.79 1.98 -19.60
N LEU A 299 6.09 1.78 -18.49
CA LEU A 299 6.14 2.61 -17.30
C LEU A 299 7.09 1.96 -16.30
N ALA A 300 7.89 2.75 -15.59
CA ALA A 300 8.83 2.25 -14.58
C ALA A 300 8.86 3.13 -13.33
N ASP A 301 9.11 2.51 -12.18
CA ASP A 301 9.09 3.16 -10.88
C ASP A 301 10.41 3.83 -10.47
N ALA A 302 11.46 3.68 -11.28
CA ALA A 302 12.73 4.37 -11.11
C ALA A 302 13.32 4.89 -12.44
N HIS A 303 14.23 5.86 -12.31
CA HIS A 303 15.09 6.32 -13.39
C HIS A 303 16.00 5.20 -13.93
N TYR A 304 16.65 5.44 -15.07
CA TYR A 304 17.59 4.47 -15.63
C TYR A 304 18.81 4.32 -14.72
N ASP A 305 19.10 3.08 -14.33
CA ASP A 305 20.31 2.69 -13.62
C ASP A 305 20.83 1.38 -14.23
N GLU A 306 22.04 1.39 -14.79
CA GLU A 306 22.67 0.19 -15.34
C GLU A 306 23.05 -0.81 -14.25
N GLY A 307 23.30 -0.36 -13.01
CA GLY A 307 23.64 -1.22 -11.89
C GLY A 307 22.50 -2.14 -11.44
N ASP A 308 21.27 -1.80 -11.81
CA ASP A 308 20.07 -2.58 -11.51
C ASP A 308 19.84 -3.74 -12.49
N TYR A 309 20.48 -3.73 -13.68
CA TYR A 309 20.29 -4.77 -14.69
C TYR A 309 20.98 -6.08 -14.33
N ILE A 310 20.29 -7.19 -14.59
CA ILE A 310 20.83 -8.55 -14.63
C ILE A 310 20.76 -9.01 -16.09
N ARG A 311 21.88 -8.94 -16.81
CA ARG A 311 21.93 -9.22 -18.27
C ARG A 311 22.27 -10.67 -18.62
N ASP A 312 22.66 -11.47 -17.63
CA ASP A 312 23.06 -12.86 -17.81
C ASP A 312 22.05 -13.78 -17.11
N TYR A 313 21.49 -14.72 -17.87
CA TYR A 313 20.44 -15.60 -17.36
C TYR A 313 20.95 -16.55 -16.28
N THR A 314 22.21 -17.02 -16.39
CA THR A 314 22.81 -17.87 -15.36
C THR A 314 22.91 -17.12 -14.04
N THR A 315 23.40 -15.89 -14.06
CA THR A 315 23.45 -15.00 -12.89
C THR A 315 22.06 -14.78 -12.29
N PHE A 316 21.03 -14.55 -13.12
CA PHE A 316 19.64 -14.45 -12.66
C PHE A 316 19.20 -15.71 -11.90
N THR A 317 19.41 -16.89 -12.48
CA THR A 317 19.01 -18.16 -11.85
C THR A 317 19.78 -18.46 -10.57
N GLU A 318 21.05 -18.06 -10.48
CA GLU A 318 21.85 -18.21 -9.26
C GLU A 318 21.34 -17.29 -8.14
N LEU A 319 21.01 -16.03 -8.46
CA LEU A 319 20.42 -15.10 -7.50
C LEU A 319 19.07 -15.61 -6.98
N LYS A 320 18.22 -16.17 -7.85
CA LYS A 320 16.93 -16.76 -7.46
C LYS A 320 17.05 -18.00 -6.57
N ARG A 321 18.11 -18.79 -6.72
CA ARG A 321 18.35 -19.98 -5.87
C ARG A 321 18.87 -19.64 -4.47
N ASN A 322 19.48 -18.47 -4.32
CA ASN A 322 20.11 -18.02 -3.08
C ASN A 322 19.27 -17.01 -2.30
N ALA A 323 18.13 -16.58 -2.85
CA ALA A 323 17.11 -15.76 -2.20
C ALA A 323 16.10 -16.65 -1.48
#